data_AF-A0A3E1ES67-F1
#
_entry.id   AF-A0A3E1ES67-F1
#
_cell.length_a   1.000
_cell.length_b   1.000
_cell.length_c   1.000
_cell.angle_alpha   90.00
_cell.angle_beta   90.00
_cell.angle_gamma   90.00
#
_symmetry.space_group_name_H-M   'P 1'
#
loop_
_entity.id
_entity.type
_entity.pdbx_description
1 polymer ?
#
loop_
_entity_poly.entity_id
_entity_poly.type
_entity_poly.pdbx_seq_one_letter_code
_entity_poly.pdbx_strand_id
1 'polypeptide(L)'
;MYIVFWIIGAFLGLFVLGQAITVLLFGIPFSNKLIQAGVMNGLGPIPRYILSIAILSGVFALATWATHSWAPKRVEPYWIGVIAMQLVGLFKGMFGESDLNIKEYLQSNAEFIDPIALQRWLHQSR
;
A
#
# COMPACT_ATOMS: atom_id res chain seq x y z
N MET A 1 -22.15 -17.41 9.58
CA MET A 1 -21.71 -16.01 9.85
C MET A 1 -20.22 -15.86 10.18
N TYR A 2 -19.53 -16.84 10.79
CA TYR A 2 -18.09 -16.74 11.07
C TYR A 2 -17.26 -16.45 9.81
N ILE A 3 -17.51 -17.19 8.73
CA ILE A 3 -16.87 -17.02 7.41
C ILE A 3 -17.06 -15.60 6.86
N VAL A 4 -18.20 -14.97 7.08
CA VAL A 4 -18.49 -13.62 6.54
C VAL A 4 -17.55 -12.58 7.15
N PHE A 5 -17.36 -12.59 8.47
CA PHE A 5 -16.45 -11.66 9.13
C PHE A 5 -14.99 -11.94 8.81
N TRP A 6 -14.64 -13.21 8.60
CA TRP A 6 -13.32 -13.58 8.08
C TRP A 6 -13.09 -13.00 6.67
N ILE A 7 -14.05 -13.11 5.76
CA ILE A 7 -13.97 -12.52 4.41
C ILE A 7 -13.85 -10.98 4.49
N ILE A 8 -14.64 -10.34 5.35
CA ILE A 8 -14.56 -8.89 5.58
C ILE A 8 -13.16 -8.49 6.07
N GLY A 9 -12.65 -9.21 7.07
CA GLY A 9 -11.30 -8.99 7.59
C GLY A 9 -10.22 -9.20 6.54
N ALA A 10 -10.32 -10.26 5.74
CA ALA A 10 -9.41 -10.52 4.64
C ALA A 10 -9.44 -9.40 3.59
N PHE A 11 -10.63 -8.94 3.21
CA PHE A 11 -10.80 -7.86 2.25
C PHE A 11 -10.18 -6.55 2.76
N LEU A 12 -10.50 -6.15 4.00
CA LEU A 12 -9.93 -4.95 4.61
C LEU A 12 -8.42 -5.07 4.85
N GLY A 13 -7.95 -6.26 5.22
CA GLY A 13 -6.54 -6.57 5.32
C GLY A 13 -5.83 -6.35 3.98
N LEU A 14 -6.30 -6.96 2.91
CA LEU A 14 -5.62 -6.89 1.62
C LEU A 14 -5.73 -5.50 0.98
N PHE A 15 -6.93 -4.95 0.88
CA PHE A 15 -7.21 -3.76 0.07
C PHE A 15 -7.11 -2.44 0.82
N VAL A 16 -7.18 -2.43 2.16
CA VAL A 16 -7.03 -1.18 2.93
C VAL A 16 -5.67 -1.15 3.61
N LEU A 17 -5.40 -2.14 4.46
CA LEU A 17 -4.15 -2.19 5.21
C LEU A 17 -2.96 -2.55 4.30
N GLY A 18 -3.13 -3.50 3.38
CA GLY A 18 -2.08 -3.92 2.44
C GLY A 18 -1.65 -2.80 1.48
N GLN A 19 -2.61 -1.99 1.00
CA GLN A 19 -2.33 -0.77 0.24
C GLN A 19 -1.51 0.22 1.07
N ALA A 20 -1.93 0.51 2.31
CA ALA A 20 -1.21 1.42 3.20
C ALA A 20 0.23 0.93 3.48
N ILE A 21 0.40 -0.38 3.73
CA ILE A 21 1.72 -0.99 3.95
C ILE A 21 2.57 -0.90 2.68
N THR A 22 2.01 -1.15 1.49
CA THR A 22 2.73 -1.01 0.22
C THR A 22 3.20 0.42 0.00
N VAL A 23 2.38 1.42 0.31
CA VAL A 23 2.78 2.83 0.23
C VAL A 23 3.93 3.13 1.19
N LEU A 24 3.89 2.61 2.42
CA LEU A 24 4.93 2.83 3.44
C LEU A 24 6.25 2.11 3.13
N LEU A 25 6.19 0.84 2.70
CA LEU A 25 7.36 -0.01 2.50
C LEU A 25 7.96 0.12 1.11
N PHE A 26 7.16 0.51 0.11
CA PHE A 26 7.59 0.63 -1.27
C PHE A 26 7.39 2.06 -1.80
N GLY A 27 6.18 2.61 -1.78
CA GLY A 27 5.86 3.88 -2.45
C GLY A 27 6.71 5.07 -2.00
N ILE A 28 6.82 5.30 -0.68
CA ILE A 28 7.62 6.40 -0.11
C ILE A 28 9.13 6.16 -0.26
N PRO A 29 9.68 4.98 0.09
CA PRO A 29 11.11 4.69 -0.13
C PRO A 29 11.51 4.83 -1.60
N PHE A 30 10.70 4.31 -2.53
CA PHE A 30 10.95 4.39 -3.97
C PHE A 30 10.87 5.83 -4.49
N SER A 31 9.91 6.62 -4.00
CA SER A 31 9.86 8.07 -4.24
C SER A 31 11.17 8.76 -3.83
N ASN A 32 11.67 8.47 -2.62
CA ASN A 32 12.91 9.07 -2.13
C ASN A 32 14.12 8.69 -2.98
N LYS A 33 14.21 7.43 -3.43
CA LYS A 33 15.25 6.98 -4.36
C LYS A 33 15.24 7.79 -5.66
N LEU A 34 14.06 7.99 -6.26
CA LEU A 34 13.93 8.75 -7.50
C LEU A 34 14.17 10.25 -7.33
N ILE A 35 13.82 10.84 -6.19
CA ILE A 35 14.16 12.24 -5.86
C ILE A 35 15.67 12.41 -5.78
N GLN A 36 16.35 11.53 -5.04
CA GLN A 36 17.80 11.57 -4.89
C GLN A 36 18.53 11.36 -6.23
N ALA A 37 17.93 10.57 -7.13
CA ALA A 37 18.43 10.37 -8.49
C ALA A 37 18.12 11.54 -9.45
N GLY A 38 17.40 12.58 -9.01
CA GLY A 38 16.99 13.70 -9.86
C GLY A 38 15.98 13.31 -10.96
N VAL A 39 15.27 12.19 -10.77
CA VAL A 39 14.28 11.68 -11.74
C VAL A 39 12.90 12.31 -11.55
N MET A 40 12.59 12.79 -10.34
CA MET A 40 11.29 13.41 -10.04
C MET A 40 11.32 14.93 -10.04
N ASN A 41 10.23 15.52 -10.53
CA ASN A 41 9.97 16.95 -10.52
C ASN A 41 9.40 17.38 -9.15
N GLY A 42 10.23 18.01 -8.32
CA GLY A 42 9.83 18.54 -7.00
C GLY A 42 9.67 17.45 -5.93
N LEU A 43 8.72 17.66 -5.00
CA LEU A 43 8.46 16.74 -3.88
C LEU A 43 7.78 15.41 -4.30
N GLY A 44 7.45 15.27 -5.59
CA GLY A 44 6.85 14.06 -6.15
C GLY A 44 5.50 13.68 -5.52
N PRO A 45 5.15 12.39 -5.48
CA PRO A 45 3.84 11.91 -5.00
C PRO A 45 3.73 11.77 -3.48
N ILE A 46 4.77 12.13 -2.72
CA ILE A 46 4.85 11.92 -1.26
C ILE A 46 3.65 12.54 -0.50
N PRO A 47 3.22 13.80 -0.75
CA PRO A 47 2.06 14.36 -0.06
C PRO A 47 0.76 13.59 -0.33
N ARG A 48 0.58 13.08 -1.57
CA ARG A 48 -0.58 12.26 -1.94
C ARG A 48 -0.57 10.92 -1.22
N TYR A 49 0.62 10.34 -1.01
CA TYR A 49 0.77 9.11 -0.23
C TYR A 49 0.48 9.28 1.24
N ILE A 50 0.93 10.38 1.86
CA ILE A 50 0.59 10.68 3.26
C ILE A 50 -0.93 10.82 3.42
N LEU A 51 -1.59 11.56 2.51
CA LEU A 51 -3.04 11.69 2.53
C LEU A 51 -3.74 10.34 2.32
N SER A 52 -3.26 9.52 1.38
CA SER A 52 -3.82 8.19 1.12
C SER A 52 -3.71 7.28 2.35
N ILE A 53 -2.55 7.26 3.02
CA ILE A 53 -2.36 6.50 4.27
C ILE A 53 -3.33 6.99 5.35
N ALA A 54 -3.50 8.31 5.50
CA ALA A 54 -4.43 8.87 6.48
C ALA A 54 -5.88 8.42 6.21
N ILE A 55 -6.33 8.48 4.95
CA ILE A 55 -7.66 8.03 4.54
C ILE A 55 -7.84 6.52 4.77
N LEU A 56 -6.90 5.70 4.30
CA LEU A 56 -6.95 4.25 4.46
C LEU A 56 -6.94 3.83 5.94
N SER A 57 -6.12 4.48 6.75
CA SER A 57 -6.08 4.25 8.20
C SER A 57 -7.41 4.61 8.87
N GLY A 58 -8.03 5.73 8.46
CA GLY A 58 -9.35 6.13 8.94
C GLY A 58 -10.44 5.12 8.58
N VAL A 59 -10.46 4.65 7.32
CA VAL A 59 -11.41 3.62 6.86
C VAL A 59 -11.23 2.32 7.64
N PHE A 60 -9.98 1.87 7.82
CA PHE A 60 -9.69 0.65 8.58
C PHE A 60 -10.11 0.77 10.06
N ALA A 61 -9.83 1.91 10.69
CA ALA A 61 -10.21 2.19 12.07
C ALA A 61 -11.75 2.20 12.24
N LEU A 62 -12.47 2.85 11.33
CA LEU A 62 -13.94 2.88 11.34
C LEU A 62 -14.54 1.48 11.15
N ALA A 63 -14.02 0.69 10.21
CA ALA A 63 -14.51 -0.67 9.98
C ALA A 63 -14.22 -1.61 11.16
N THR A 64 -13.04 -1.47 11.78
CA THR A 64 -12.66 -2.20 12.99
C THR A 64 -13.58 -1.82 14.15
N TRP A 65 -13.82 -0.51 14.36
CA TRP A 65 -14.74 -0.02 15.38
C TRP A 65 -16.18 -0.52 15.16
N ALA A 66 -16.69 -0.47 13.93
CA ALA A 66 -18.03 -0.95 13.61
C ALA A 66 -18.17 -2.46 13.88
N THR A 67 -17.16 -3.25 13.52
CA THR A 67 -17.12 -4.69 13.79
C THR A 67 -17.13 -4.97 15.30
N HIS A 68 -16.34 -4.22 16.06
CA HIS A 68 -16.27 -4.38 17.52
C HIS A 68 -17.58 -3.97 18.22
N SER A 69 -18.20 -2.87 17.79
CA SER A 69 -19.42 -2.32 18.39
C SER A 69 -20.68 -3.14 18.06
N TRP A 70 -20.83 -3.59 16.81
CA TRP A 70 -22.08 -4.26 16.36
C TRP A 70 -21.99 -5.78 16.36
N ALA A 71 -20.78 -6.35 16.29
CA ALA A 71 -20.58 -7.79 16.24
C ALA A 71 -19.41 -8.26 17.13
N PRO A 72 -19.42 -7.99 18.45
CA PRO A 72 -18.30 -8.29 19.33
C PRO A 72 -17.89 -9.77 19.34
N LYS A 73 -18.85 -10.69 19.21
CA LYS A 73 -18.60 -12.14 19.10
C LYS A 73 -17.94 -12.56 17.76
N ARG A 74 -17.70 -11.62 16.85
CA ARG A 74 -17.15 -11.85 15.50
C ARG A 74 -15.84 -11.10 15.26
N VAL A 75 -15.27 -10.50 16.30
CA VAL A 75 -13.97 -9.79 16.24
C VAL A 75 -12.82 -10.75 15.93
N GLU A 76 -12.86 -11.97 16.48
CA GLU A 76 -11.84 -12.99 16.24
C GLU A 76 -11.73 -13.41 14.75
N PRO A 77 -12.79 -13.90 14.07
CA PRO A 77 -12.68 -14.25 12.65
C PRO A 77 -12.25 -13.07 11.77
N TYR A 78 -12.69 -11.85 12.11
CA TYR A 78 -12.27 -10.63 11.44
C TYR A 78 -10.74 -10.44 11.50
N TRP A 79 -10.15 -10.49 12.69
CA TRP A 79 -8.70 -10.33 12.84
C TRP A 79 -7.91 -11.46 12.20
N ILE A 80 -8.42 -12.70 12.25
CA ILE A 80 -7.81 -13.82 11.54
C ILE A 80 -7.73 -13.53 10.03
N GLY A 81 -8.81 -13.00 9.44
CA GLY A 81 -8.83 -12.59 8.04
C GLY A 81 -7.79 -11.50 7.73
N VAL A 82 -7.75 -10.45 8.56
CA VAL A 82 -6.78 -9.35 8.41
C VAL A 82 -5.34 -9.86 8.45
N ILE A 83 -5.00 -10.62 9.50
CA ILE A 83 -3.64 -11.14 9.73
C ILE A 83 -3.24 -12.12 8.62
N ALA A 84 -4.14 -13.02 8.22
CA ALA A 84 -3.87 -13.97 7.15
C ALA A 84 -3.46 -13.26 5.84
N MET A 85 -4.15 -12.18 5.48
CA MET A 85 -3.82 -11.44 4.25
C MET A 85 -2.53 -10.63 4.38
N GLN A 86 -2.19 -10.11 5.56
CA GLN A 86 -0.88 -9.48 5.78
C GLN A 86 0.25 -10.49 5.64
N LEU A 87 0.10 -11.67 6.24
CA LEU A 87 1.10 -12.73 6.13
C LEU A 87 1.28 -13.17 4.68
N VAL A 88 0.18 -13.38 3.93
CA VAL A 88 0.25 -13.72 2.51
C VAL A 88 0.98 -12.64 1.71
N GLY A 89 0.66 -11.37 1.94
CA GLY A 89 1.32 -10.25 1.25
C GLY A 89 2.82 -10.17 1.57
N LEU A 90 3.21 -10.38 2.82
CA LEU A 90 4.62 -10.43 3.25
C LEU A 90 5.36 -11.63 2.64
N PHE A 91 4.81 -12.85 2.74
CA PHE A 91 5.45 -14.06 2.21
C PHE A 91 5.57 -14.06 0.69
N LYS A 92 4.63 -13.42 -0.02
CA LYS A 92 4.69 -13.27 -1.48
C LYS A 92 5.46 -12.04 -1.93
N GLY A 93 6.03 -11.24 -1.02
CA GLY A 93 6.75 -10.01 -1.35
C GLY A 93 5.90 -8.93 -2.02
N MET A 94 4.57 -8.98 -1.86
CA MET A 94 3.63 -8.08 -2.54
C MET A 94 3.75 -6.62 -2.08
N PHE A 95 4.30 -6.38 -0.88
CA PHE A 95 4.41 -5.04 -0.30
C PHE A 95 5.74 -4.33 -0.58
N GLY A 96 6.70 -5.02 -1.21
CA GLY A 96 8.06 -4.51 -1.47
C GLY A 96 8.26 -4.02 -2.91
N GLU A 97 9.54 -3.89 -3.30
CA GLU A 97 9.95 -3.61 -4.68
C GLU A 97 9.70 -4.85 -5.56
N SER A 98 8.50 -4.91 -6.17
CA SER A 98 8.15 -5.90 -7.18
C SER A 98 7.98 -5.25 -8.55
N ASP A 99 8.20 -5.99 -9.63
CA ASP A 99 8.02 -5.47 -11.00
C ASP A 99 6.61 -4.90 -11.22
N LEU A 100 5.60 -5.51 -10.59
CA LEU A 100 4.23 -5.03 -10.61
C LEU A 100 4.11 -3.67 -9.92
N ASN A 101 4.61 -3.55 -8.69
CA ASN A 101 4.54 -2.31 -7.93
C ASN A 101 5.32 -1.18 -8.59
N ILE A 102 6.50 -1.47 -9.17
CA ILE A 102 7.30 -0.50 -9.92
C ILE A 102 6.53 -0.03 -11.16
N LYS A 103 5.96 -0.96 -11.93
CA LYS A 103 5.17 -0.62 -13.12
C LYS A 103 3.95 0.24 -12.75
N GLU A 104 3.18 -0.17 -11.75
CA GLU A 104 1.99 0.57 -11.29
C GLU A 104 2.36 1.94 -10.73
N TYR A 105 3.47 2.04 -10.00
CA TYR A 105 4.00 3.31 -9.49
C TYR A 105 4.36 4.26 -10.63
N LEU A 106 5.14 3.80 -11.61
CA LEU A 106 5.58 4.65 -12.72
C LEU A 106 4.38 5.12 -13.56
N GLN A 107 3.37 4.26 -13.73
CA GLN A 107 2.12 4.61 -14.40
C GLN A 107 1.31 5.64 -13.61
N SER A 108 1.13 5.43 -12.31
CA SER A 108 0.29 6.28 -11.45
C SER A 108 0.91 7.64 -11.17
N ASN A 109 2.24 7.76 -11.28
CA ASN A 109 2.99 8.97 -10.99
C ASN A 109 3.72 9.54 -12.20
N ALA A 110 3.33 9.15 -13.42
CA ALA A 110 4.01 9.56 -14.66
C ALA A 110 4.14 11.08 -14.79
N GLU A 111 3.16 11.84 -14.28
CA GLU A 111 3.17 13.31 -14.28
C GLU A 111 4.30 13.93 -13.43
N PHE A 112 4.85 13.19 -12.47
CA PHE A 112 5.94 13.66 -11.59
C PHE A 112 7.33 13.23 -12.06
N ILE A 113 7.42 12.43 -13.13
CA ILE A 113 8.65 11.79 -13.55
C ILE A 113 9.18 12.45 -14.83
N ASP A 114 10.45 12.86 -14.83
CA ASP A 114 11.13 13.25 -16.07
C ASP A 114 11.47 11.98 -16.87
N PRO A 115 10.88 11.80 -18.08
CA PRO A 115 11.10 10.60 -18.90
C PRO A 115 12.56 10.41 -19.30
N ILE A 116 13.29 11.51 -19.53
CA ILE A 116 14.68 11.50 -19.97
C ILE A 116 15.58 11.10 -18.80
N ALA A 117 15.34 11.67 -17.61
CA ALA A 117 16.07 11.31 -16.40
C ALA A 117 15.82 9.85 -16.00
N LEU A 118 14.57 9.38 -16.12
CA LEU A 118 14.20 7.99 -15.85
C LEU A 118 14.96 7.02 -16.77
N GLN A 119 15.03 7.30 -18.07
CA GLN A 119 15.75 6.43 -19.02
C GLN A 119 17.24 6.34 -18.68
N ARG A 120 17.87 7.45 -18.29
CA ARG A 120 19.27 7.46 -17.84
C ARG A 120 19.46 6.62 -16.58
N TRP A 121 18.57 6.79 -15.61
CA TRP A 121 18.62 6.05 -14.34
C TRP A 121 18.47 4.54 -14.55
N LEU A 122 17.57 4.12 -15.44
CA LEU A 122 17.37 2.71 -15.79
C LEU A 122 18.59 2.09 -16.49
N HIS A 123 19.36 2.87 -17.25
CA HIS A 123 20.60 2.40 -17.87
C HIS A 123 21.79 2.33 -16.91
N GLN A 124 21.78 3.11 -15.84
CA GLN A 124 22.84 3.10 -14.81
C GLN A 124 22.59 2.06 -13.70
N SER A 125 21.34 1.64 -13.52
CA SER A 125 20.91 0.73 -12.44
C SER A 125 20.85 -0.74 -12.87
N ARG A 126 21.27 -1.06 -14.09
CA ARG A 126 21.43 -2.41 -14.64
C ARG A 126 22.90 -2.72 -14.84
#